data_AF-A0A4P6M1E5-F1
#
_entry.id   AF-A0A4P6M1E5-F1
#
_cell.length_a   1.000
_cell.length_b   1.000
_cell.length_c   1.000
_cell.angle_alpha   90.00
_cell.angle_beta   90.00
_cell.angle_gamma   90.00
#
_symmetry.space_group_name_H-M   'P 1'
#
loop_
_entity.id
_entity.type
_entity.pdbx_description
1 polymer ?
#
loop_
_entity_poly.entity_id
_entity_poly.type
_entity_poly.pdbx_seq_one_letter_code
_entity_poly.pdbx_strand_id
1 'polypeptide(L)'
;MGLIKKMSEGIKRGVRSWLNITPSNPYAIQINEVLDFELSAIRNRIWYRGDGNELEQMYQQNPEYADKYKFWASRCTPGMEMRKIHTGLPGLIVRTLNSIVMADMNDFEFESATQEGLWRLIEQENKFRKQFEKSLKEVLFVGDGAYKITINTKVSQYPILEWYPGERIEIVREYGRLKEVVFKTPYKAGGQQYILYEHYGYGYIRNELYRGNTELSFTMAETDIKDWKFDDDLMLAVPLQIYENTKYEGRGGSIFDGKLDSFDAFDEAWSQWMDALRKGRAIRYIPSDLIPRDKNTGEYMVSNPFDNSFVEVKGGLNEDGSNGVVVVQPNIPHDSYLASYVTALDQCLQGVISPSTLGIDVKKLDNAEAQREKEKATLYTRNAIIEALQETLPELVSACINAYHVLMKEPIEEVKVNIPFGEYANPSFESQVETIGKAKTQGIMSIERCIEELYGDSLDEHCKQEEIARLKAEQGIVDVEEPGIRQEASIFQIGGMLDEGKSGTKNIPDDPEGISGTVGNSQGTDPIGRVRSGKS
;
A
#
# COMPACT_ATOMS: atom_id res chain seq x y z
N MET A 1 22.58 -29.34 76.03
CA MET A 1 22.77 -30.64 75.37
C MET A 1 21.42 -31.09 74.82
N GLY A 2 21.22 -31.44 73.56
CA GLY A 2 22.17 -31.68 72.49
C GLY A 2 21.56 -31.28 71.16
N LEU A 3 22.25 -30.33 70.52
CA LEU A 3 22.10 -29.86 69.15
C LEU A 3 22.38 -30.96 68.10
N ILE A 4 22.27 -32.25 68.45
CA ILE A 4 22.71 -33.39 67.63
C ILE A 4 21.55 -34.33 67.25
N LYS A 5 20.38 -34.23 67.91
CA LYS A 5 19.20 -35.03 67.53
C LYS A 5 18.41 -34.51 66.33
N LYS A 6 18.76 -33.32 65.82
CA LYS A 6 18.19 -32.76 64.57
C LYS A 6 18.95 -33.17 63.29
N MET A 7 20.03 -33.96 63.41
CA MET A 7 20.93 -34.27 62.29
C MET A 7 20.92 -35.73 61.80
N SER A 8 20.12 -36.65 62.37
CA SER A 8 20.17 -38.08 61.97
C SER A 8 18.86 -38.70 61.47
N GLU A 9 17.79 -37.94 61.28
CA GLU A 9 16.66 -38.35 60.42
C GLU A 9 16.80 -37.81 58.99
N GLY A 10 17.94 -37.16 58.71
CA GLY A 10 18.49 -37.11 57.37
C GLY A 10 19.12 -38.46 57.04
N ILE A 11 18.71 -39.05 55.91
CA ILE A 11 19.30 -40.21 55.24
C ILE A 11 18.55 -41.54 55.49
N LYS A 12 17.35 -41.66 54.89
CA LYS A 12 16.88 -42.83 54.09
C LYS A 12 15.49 -42.46 53.51
N ARG A 13 15.44 -41.90 52.30
CA ARG A 13 15.38 -42.60 51.01
C ARG A 13 14.06 -43.39 50.83
N GLY A 14 13.26 -43.14 49.80
CA GLY A 14 13.53 -42.24 48.69
C GLY A 14 12.57 -42.26 47.51
N VAL A 15 12.99 -41.45 46.53
CA VAL A 15 12.65 -41.47 45.10
C VAL A 15 11.26 -40.88 44.81
N ARG A 16 11.18 -39.57 44.52
CA ARG A 16 11.62 -38.84 43.30
C ARG A 16 10.50 -38.82 42.26
N SER A 17 9.76 -37.72 42.23
CA SER A 17 9.70 -36.86 41.03
C SER A 17 9.07 -35.53 41.41
N TRP A 18 9.89 -34.59 41.85
CA TRP A 18 9.56 -33.19 41.55
C TRP A 18 10.12 -32.95 40.16
N LEU A 19 9.21 -32.72 39.22
CA LEU A 19 9.53 -32.36 37.86
C LEU A 19 10.12 -30.95 37.92
N ASN A 20 11.44 -30.83 38.07
CA ASN A 20 12.14 -29.58 37.79
C ASN A 20 12.11 -29.40 36.27
N ILE A 21 11.08 -28.71 35.78
CA ILE A 21 11.08 -28.19 34.42
C ILE A 21 12.13 -27.08 34.41
N THR A 22 13.32 -27.39 33.94
CA THR A 22 14.23 -26.35 33.44
C THR A 22 13.52 -25.65 32.29
N PRO A 23 13.31 -24.32 32.33
CA PRO A 23 12.79 -23.61 31.17
C PRO A 23 13.70 -23.94 29.97
N SER A 24 13.09 -24.13 28.80
CA SER A 24 13.86 -24.30 27.57
C SER A 24 14.89 -23.18 27.49
N ASN A 25 16.15 -23.53 27.29
CA ASN A 25 17.20 -22.53 27.07
C ASN A 25 16.70 -21.64 25.91
N PRO A 26 16.49 -20.32 26.11
CA PRO A 26 15.93 -19.48 25.06
C PRO A 26 16.89 -19.56 23.87
N TYR A 27 16.43 -20.14 22.75
CA TYR A 27 17.18 -20.12 21.51
C TYR A 27 17.36 -18.65 21.13
N ALA A 28 18.58 -18.14 21.24
CA ALA A 28 18.90 -16.81 20.74
C ALA A 28 18.95 -16.88 19.22
N ILE A 29 17.89 -16.39 18.55
CA ILE A 29 17.86 -16.22 17.10
C ILE A 29 18.45 -14.86 16.80
N GLN A 30 19.63 -14.83 16.18
CA GLN A 30 20.23 -13.61 15.66
C GLN A 30 20.01 -13.57 14.14
N ILE A 31 19.25 -12.57 13.68
CA ILE A 31 19.04 -12.30 12.26
C ILE A 31 19.84 -11.06 11.91
N ASN A 32 20.73 -11.17 10.93
CA ASN A 32 21.47 -10.03 10.43
C ASN A 32 20.59 -9.24 9.47
N GLU A 33 20.52 -7.93 9.68
CA GLU A 33 19.83 -7.04 8.77
C GLU A 33 20.63 -6.87 7.47
N VAL A 34 19.99 -7.21 6.34
CA VAL A 34 20.63 -7.15 5.01
C VAL A 34 20.55 -5.73 4.42
N LEU A 35 19.44 -5.04 4.62
CA LEU A 35 19.19 -3.67 4.16
C LEU A 35 18.55 -2.90 5.31
N ASP A 36 18.94 -1.66 5.51
CA ASP A 36 18.21 -0.72 6.35
C ASP A 36 16.98 -0.14 5.60
N PHE A 37 16.22 0.72 6.27
CA PHE A 37 15.06 1.36 5.67
C PHE A 37 15.42 2.16 4.41
N GLU A 38 16.47 2.98 4.48
CA GLU A 38 16.86 3.88 3.38
C GLU A 38 17.21 3.09 2.12
N LEU A 39 17.97 2.01 2.26
CA LEU A 39 18.33 1.16 1.14
C LEU A 39 17.12 0.36 0.61
N SER A 40 16.18 -0.03 1.49
CA SER A 40 14.90 -0.62 1.07
C SER A 40 14.05 0.36 0.26
N ALA A 41 13.96 1.62 0.69
CA ALA A 41 13.28 2.70 -0.01
C ALA A 41 13.91 2.97 -1.39
N ILE A 42 15.25 3.04 -1.46
CA ILE A 42 16.00 3.19 -2.73
C ILE A 42 15.73 2.00 -3.66
N ARG A 43 15.74 0.78 -3.14
CA ARG A 43 15.40 -0.43 -3.90
C ARG A 43 14.00 -0.33 -4.50
N ASN A 44 13.00 0.05 -3.70
CA ASN A 44 11.63 0.20 -4.17
C ASN A 44 11.50 1.29 -5.23
N ARG A 45 12.25 2.39 -5.10
CA ARG A 45 12.33 3.45 -6.12
C ARG A 45 12.89 2.94 -7.45
N ILE A 46 13.92 2.09 -7.42
CA ILE A 46 14.49 1.46 -8.63
C ILE A 46 13.46 0.54 -9.29
N TRP A 47 12.75 -0.27 -8.50
CA TRP A 47 11.64 -1.10 -8.99
C TRP A 47 10.51 -0.29 -9.61
N TYR A 48 10.15 0.85 -9.02
CA TYR A 48 9.13 1.75 -9.57
C TYR A 48 9.54 2.36 -10.92
N ARG A 49 10.81 2.77 -11.08
CA ARG A 49 11.34 3.33 -12.34
C ARG A 49 11.33 2.30 -13.46
N GLY A 50 11.65 1.06 -13.13
CA GLY A 50 11.59 -0.06 -14.06
C GLY A 50 12.71 -0.08 -15.11
N ASP A 51 13.86 0.54 -14.82
CA ASP A 51 15.05 0.38 -15.66
C ASP A 51 15.76 -0.93 -15.30
N GLY A 52 15.73 -1.89 -16.24
CA GLY A 52 16.37 -3.19 -16.08
C GLY A 52 17.89 -3.08 -15.81
N ASN A 53 18.57 -2.05 -16.32
CA ASN A 53 20.00 -1.85 -16.06
C ASN A 53 20.27 -1.43 -14.62
N GLU A 54 19.40 -0.57 -14.03
CA GLU A 54 19.50 -0.18 -12.63
C GLU A 54 19.25 -1.38 -11.71
N LEU A 55 18.21 -2.18 -12.01
CA LEU A 55 17.88 -3.40 -11.27
C LEU A 55 19.03 -4.41 -11.32
N GLU A 56 19.57 -4.69 -12.50
CA GLU A 56 20.68 -5.62 -12.64
C GLU A 56 21.92 -5.13 -11.88
N GLN A 57 22.28 -3.85 -11.99
CA GLN A 57 23.43 -3.29 -11.27
C GLN A 57 23.24 -3.35 -9.75
N MET A 58 22.05 -3.00 -9.25
CA MET A 58 21.75 -3.03 -7.82
C MET A 58 21.89 -4.45 -7.26
N TYR A 59 21.26 -5.45 -7.88
CA TYR A 59 21.29 -6.83 -7.39
C TYR A 59 22.65 -7.52 -7.59
N GLN A 60 23.51 -7.02 -8.48
CA GLN A 60 24.89 -7.52 -8.63
C GLN A 60 25.84 -7.03 -7.54
N GLN A 61 25.60 -5.84 -6.98
CA GLN A 61 26.55 -5.21 -6.08
C GLN A 61 26.64 -5.94 -4.74
N ASN A 62 25.52 -6.38 -4.16
CA ASN A 62 25.49 -7.06 -2.86
C ASN A 62 24.40 -8.16 -2.78
N PRO A 63 24.50 -9.26 -3.55
CA PRO A 63 23.55 -10.36 -3.43
C PRO A 63 23.84 -11.21 -2.17
N GLU A 64 23.06 -11.01 -1.10
CA GLU A 64 23.17 -11.80 0.13
C GLU A 64 22.12 -12.91 0.25
N TYR A 65 22.45 -14.00 0.95
CA TYR A 65 21.54 -15.10 1.29
C TYR A 65 20.69 -15.63 0.12
N ALA A 66 19.37 -15.40 0.15
CA ALA A 66 18.43 -15.83 -0.87
C ALA A 66 18.45 -14.91 -2.11
N ASP A 67 18.83 -13.64 -1.95
CA ASP A 67 18.80 -12.64 -3.03
C ASP A 67 19.77 -13.00 -4.17
N LYS A 68 20.83 -13.76 -3.89
CA LYS A 68 21.78 -14.24 -4.92
C LYS A 68 21.15 -15.17 -5.97
N TYR A 69 19.98 -15.72 -5.69
CA TYR A 69 19.25 -16.59 -6.61
C TYR A 69 18.11 -15.87 -7.33
N LYS A 70 17.89 -14.57 -7.05
CA LYS A 70 16.91 -13.77 -7.77
C LYS A 70 17.25 -13.67 -9.24
N PHE A 71 16.22 -13.50 -10.07
CA PHE A 71 16.36 -13.34 -11.50
C PHE A 71 17.27 -12.16 -11.84
N TRP A 72 17.06 -11.00 -11.20
CA TRP A 72 17.89 -9.82 -11.45
C TRP A 72 19.34 -9.97 -10.97
N ALA A 73 19.59 -10.77 -9.93
CA ALA A 73 20.94 -11.08 -9.43
C ALA A 73 21.67 -12.14 -10.27
N SER A 74 20.93 -13.05 -10.92
CA SER A 74 21.48 -14.22 -11.60
C SER A 74 22.22 -13.86 -12.89
N ARG A 75 23.25 -14.63 -13.23
CA ARG A 75 24.01 -14.48 -14.49
C ARG A 75 23.71 -15.63 -15.44
N CYS A 76 23.50 -15.30 -16.72
CA CYS A 76 23.46 -16.31 -17.76
C CYS A 76 24.81 -16.99 -17.90
N THR A 77 24.80 -18.27 -18.25
CA THR A 77 26.02 -18.96 -18.68
C THR A 77 26.59 -18.27 -19.93
N PRO A 78 27.91 -18.06 -20.03
CA PRO A 78 28.52 -17.47 -21.22
C PRO A 78 28.10 -18.22 -22.50
N GLY A 79 27.64 -17.49 -23.50
CA GLY A 79 27.09 -18.02 -24.76
C GLY A 79 25.61 -18.44 -24.71
N MET A 80 24.96 -18.30 -23.55
CA MET A 80 23.51 -18.56 -23.37
C MET A 80 22.81 -17.32 -22.78
N GLU A 81 23.25 -16.13 -23.18
CA GLU A 81 22.72 -14.87 -22.69
C GLU A 81 21.24 -14.71 -23.04
N MET A 82 20.46 -14.34 -22.03
CA MET A 82 19.05 -13.98 -22.18
C MET A 82 18.90 -12.49 -21.89
N ARG A 83 18.07 -11.82 -22.70
CA ARG A 83 17.68 -10.44 -22.40
C ARG A 83 16.77 -10.45 -21.16
N LYS A 84 17.18 -9.78 -20.09
CA LYS A 84 16.31 -9.51 -18.94
C LYS A 84 15.38 -8.33 -19.24
N ILE A 85 14.10 -8.51 -18.95
CA ILE A 85 13.05 -7.53 -19.27
C ILE A 85 12.27 -7.25 -18.00
N HIS A 86 12.32 -5.98 -17.56
CA HIS A 86 11.38 -5.49 -16.57
C HIS A 86 10.04 -5.20 -17.23
N THR A 87 8.96 -5.74 -16.67
CA THR A 87 7.60 -5.63 -17.22
C THR A 87 6.96 -4.26 -17.01
N GLY A 88 7.46 -3.47 -16.05
CA GLY A 88 6.91 -2.16 -15.70
C GLY A 88 5.67 -2.23 -14.81
N LEU A 89 5.29 -3.43 -14.36
CA LEU A 89 4.11 -3.66 -13.53
C LEU A 89 4.10 -2.85 -12.22
N PRO A 90 5.19 -2.76 -11.43
CA PRO A 90 5.19 -2.00 -10.18
C PRO A 90 4.87 -0.51 -10.42
N GLY A 91 5.48 0.09 -11.43
CA GLY A 91 5.20 1.47 -11.81
C GLY A 91 3.77 1.68 -12.32
N LEU A 92 3.21 0.70 -13.03
CA LEU A 92 1.82 0.75 -13.49
C LEU A 92 0.83 0.73 -12.33
N ILE A 93 1.02 -0.16 -11.35
CA ILE A 93 0.17 -0.26 -10.14
C ILE A 93 0.12 1.09 -9.41
N VAL A 94 1.29 1.66 -9.08
CA VAL A 94 1.39 2.94 -8.36
C VAL A 94 0.70 4.06 -9.14
N ARG A 95 0.95 4.17 -10.45
CA ARG A 95 0.35 5.22 -11.28
C ARG A 95 -1.17 5.11 -11.29
N THR A 96 -1.71 3.91 -11.44
CA THR A 96 -3.15 3.68 -11.49
C THR A 96 -3.82 4.00 -10.15
N LEU A 97 -3.29 3.50 -9.04
CA LEU A 97 -3.81 3.82 -7.70
C LEU A 97 -3.77 5.32 -7.42
N ASN A 98 -2.66 5.98 -7.75
CA ASN A 98 -2.53 7.41 -7.59
C ASN A 98 -3.55 8.18 -8.46
N SER A 99 -3.75 7.78 -9.72
CA SER A 99 -4.73 8.41 -10.60
C SER A 99 -6.16 8.27 -10.08
N ILE A 100 -6.51 7.12 -9.52
CA ILE A 100 -7.81 6.87 -8.90
C ILE A 100 -8.03 7.81 -7.72
N VAL A 101 -7.11 7.82 -6.76
CA VAL A 101 -7.25 8.64 -5.54
C VAL A 101 -7.28 10.13 -5.87
N MET A 102 -6.44 10.58 -6.79
CA MET A 102 -6.38 11.99 -7.20
C MET A 102 -7.62 12.44 -7.96
N ALA A 103 -8.26 11.56 -8.73
CA ALA A 103 -9.51 11.88 -9.44
C ALA A 103 -10.68 12.07 -8.47
N ASP A 104 -10.67 11.34 -7.35
CA ASP A 104 -11.74 11.36 -6.37
C ASP A 104 -11.53 12.41 -5.27
N MET A 105 -10.37 13.08 -5.24
CA MET A 105 -10.01 14.06 -4.20
C MET A 105 -10.72 15.39 -4.46
N ASN A 106 -11.71 15.74 -3.63
CA ASN A 106 -12.46 17.00 -3.74
C ASN A 106 -11.70 18.17 -3.09
N ASP A 107 -12.34 19.35 -3.05
CA ASP A 107 -11.85 20.54 -2.34
C ASP A 107 -11.91 20.38 -0.83
N PHE A 108 -10.96 21.03 -0.15
CA PHE A 108 -10.93 21.09 1.31
C PHE A 108 -12.11 21.92 1.82
N GLU A 109 -12.80 21.39 2.83
CA GLU A 109 -13.92 22.04 3.50
C GLU A 109 -13.47 22.62 4.83
N PHE A 110 -13.87 23.87 5.10
CA PHE A 110 -13.50 24.61 6.32
C PHE A 110 -14.75 25.13 7.02
N GLU A 111 -14.70 25.22 8.35
CA GLU A 111 -15.74 25.93 9.12
C GLU A 111 -15.64 27.46 8.93
N SER A 112 -14.44 27.98 8.71
CA SER A 112 -14.16 29.42 8.58
C SER A 112 -13.81 29.84 7.16
N ALA A 113 -14.55 30.81 6.60
CA ALA A 113 -14.28 31.38 5.29
C ALA A 113 -12.92 32.11 5.20
N THR A 114 -12.39 32.62 6.33
CA THR A 114 -11.06 33.24 6.36
C THR A 114 -9.96 32.20 6.21
N GLN A 115 -10.10 31.05 6.88
CA GLN A 115 -9.17 29.92 6.77
C GLN A 115 -9.19 29.33 5.36
N GLU A 116 -10.39 29.13 4.79
CA GLU A 116 -10.55 28.67 3.41
C GLU A 116 -9.88 29.62 2.41
N GLY A 117 -10.10 30.93 2.57
CA GLY A 117 -9.49 31.95 1.72
C GLY A 117 -7.97 31.96 1.79
N LEU A 118 -7.40 31.84 2.99
CA LEU A 118 -5.96 31.76 3.20
C LEU A 118 -5.38 30.46 2.61
N TRP A 119 -6.02 29.31 2.87
CA TRP A 119 -5.57 28.03 2.32
C TRP A 119 -5.57 28.04 0.81
N ARG A 120 -6.60 28.58 0.14
CA ARG A 120 -6.62 28.68 -1.33
C ARG A 120 -5.42 29.45 -1.89
N LEU A 121 -4.97 30.51 -1.21
CA LEU A 121 -3.79 31.27 -1.61
C LEU A 121 -2.51 30.45 -1.43
N ILE A 122 -2.37 29.76 -0.28
CA ILE A 122 -1.25 28.85 0.00
C ILE A 122 -1.22 27.70 -1.02
N GLU A 123 -2.36 27.08 -1.29
CA GLU A 123 -2.55 25.95 -2.20
C GLU A 123 -2.13 26.33 -3.62
N GLN A 124 -2.58 27.50 -4.10
CA GLN A 124 -2.29 28.02 -5.43
C GLN A 124 -0.80 28.35 -5.59
N GLU A 125 -0.21 29.05 -4.61
CA GLU A 125 1.20 29.45 -4.62
C GLU A 125 2.12 28.23 -4.64
N ASN A 126 1.80 27.20 -3.85
CA ASN A 126 2.55 25.96 -3.80
C ASN A 126 2.23 25.00 -4.95
N LYS A 127 1.18 25.25 -5.75
CA LYS A 127 0.63 24.28 -6.71
C LYS A 127 0.38 22.93 -6.04
N PHE A 128 -0.20 22.97 -4.84
CA PHE A 128 -0.25 21.85 -3.91
C PHE A 128 -0.79 20.58 -4.55
N ARG A 129 -1.93 20.60 -5.25
CA ARG A 129 -2.50 19.41 -5.93
C ARG A 129 -1.50 18.66 -6.81
N LYS A 130 -0.68 19.38 -7.59
CA LYS A 130 0.33 18.79 -8.47
C LYS A 130 1.53 18.26 -7.70
N GLN A 131 1.91 18.92 -6.60
CA GLN A 131 2.97 18.42 -5.73
C GLN A 131 2.51 17.19 -4.95
N PHE A 132 1.28 17.22 -4.46
CA PHE A 132 0.63 16.13 -3.74
C PHE A 132 0.53 14.87 -4.62
N GLU A 133 0.13 15.00 -5.89
CA GLU A 133 0.15 13.90 -6.86
C GLU A 133 1.53 13.21 -6.97
N LYS A 134 2.63 13.96 -6.78
CA LYS A 134 3.97 13.39 -6.77
C LYS A 134 4.28 12.73 -5.43
N SER A 135 3.97 13.41 -4.33
CA SER A 135 4.21 12.88 -2.98
C SER A 135 3.48 11.56 -2.76
N LEU A 136 2.21 11.44 -3.18
CA LEU A 136 1.42 10.23 -3.01
C LEU A 136 2.02 9.05 -3.78
N LYS A 137 2.52 9.27 -5.01
CA LYS A 137 3.29 8.24 -5.74
C LYS A 137 4.50 7.79 -4.92
N GLU A 138 5.27 8.75 -4.39
CA GLU A 138 6.46 8.42 -3.59
C GLU A 138 6.10 7.67 -2.31
N VAL A 139 5.08 8.07 -1.56
CA VAL A 139 4.65 7.32 -0.36
C VAL A 139 4.28 5.89 -0.71
N LEU A 140 3.54 5.66 -1.82
CA LEU A 140 3.13 4.32 -2.22
C LEU A 140 4.30 3.36 -2.47
N PHE A 141 5.38 3.81 -3.12
CA PHE A 141 6.53 2.94 -3.38
C PHE A 141 7.66 3.05 -2.34
N VAL A 142 7.92 4.22 -1.75
CA VAL A 142 8.96 4.41 -0.72
C VAL A 142 8.50 3.85 0.62
N GLY A 143 7.23 4.07 0.97
CA GLY A 143 6.58 3.65 2.22
C GLY A 143 6.13 4.83 3.08
N ASP A 144 6.99 5.84 3.24
CA ASP A 144 6.67 7.07 3.96
C ASP A 144 7.36 8.30 3.35
N GLY A 145 7.06 9.45 3.92
CA GLY A 145 7.75 10.72 3.73
C GLY A 145 7.18 11.77 4.67
N ALA A 146 7.59 13.02 4.50
CA ALA A 146 7.07 14.12 5.30
C ALA A 146 7.05 15.42 4.51
N TYR A 147 6.04 16.24 4.80
CA TYR A 147 5.99 17.62 4.39
C TYR A 147 6.77 18.48 5.38
N LYS A 148 7.75 19.21 4.85
CA LYS A 148 8.48 20.28 5.53
C LYS A 148 7.82 21.61 5.19
N ILE A 149 7.43 22.37 6.21
CA ILE A 149 6.85 23.70 6.03
C ILE A 149 7.96 24.73 6.25
N THR A 150 8.34 25.40 5.17
CA THR A 150 9.44 26.36 5.14
C THR A 150 8.91 27.77 4.93
N ILE A 151 9.37 28.72 5.74
CA ILE A 151 9.02 30.13 5.58
C ILE A 151 10.21 30.87 4.96
N ASN A 152 10.05 31.34 3.73
CA ASN A 152 11.06 32.14 3.05
C ASN A 152 10.44 33.32 2.30
N THR A 153 10.39 34.47 2.96
CA THR A 153 9.78 35.72 2.45
C THR A 153 10.47 36.32 1.22
N LYS A 154 11.68 35.85 0.87
CA LYS A 154 12.36 36.22 -0.38
C LYS A 154 11.79 35.45 -1.58
N VAL A 155 11.19 34.29 -1.34
CA VAL A 155 10.67 33.38 -2.38
C VAL A 155 9.15 33.48 -2.46
N SER A 156 8.46 33.45 -1.32
CA SER A 156 7.00 33.51 -1.27
C SER A 156 6.51 34.30 -0.05
N GLN A 157 5.35 34.95 -0.19
CA GLN A 157 4.65 35.60 0.94
C GLN A 157 3.91 34.59 1.82
N TYR A 158 3.74 33.36 1.34
CA TYR A 158 3.06 32.27 2.03
C TYR A 158 4.06 31.17 2.43
N PRO A 159 3.71 30.30 3.40
CA PRO A 159 4.51 29.13 3.72
C PRO A 159 4.69 28.22 2.51
N ILE A 160 5.90 27.68 2.37
CA ILE A 160 6.30 26.80 1.29
C ILE A 160 6.20 25.36 1.78
N LEU A 161 5.47 24.54 1.04
CA LEU A 161 5.33 23.11 1.26
C LEU A 161 6.39 22.35 0.47
N GLU A 162 7.29 21.66 1.16
CA GLU A 162 8.33 20.85 0.54
C GLU A 162 8.15 19.38 0.91
N TRP A 163 8.07 18.51 -0.08
CA TRP A 163 7.97 17.07 0.14
C TRP A 163 9.35 16.42 0.25
N TYR A 164 9.59 15.66 1.32
CA TYR A 164 10.76 14.82 1.49
C TYR A 164 10.35 13.35 1.58
N PRO A 165 10.86 12.47 0.69
CA PRO A 165 10.55 11.05 0.74
C PRO A 165 11.28 10.37 1.91
N GLY A 166 10.78 9.19 2.29
CA GLY A 166 11.24 8.39 3.42
C GLY A 166 12.75 8.19 3.54
N GLU A 167 13.47 8.00 2.43
CA GLU A 167 14.93 7.82 2.48
C GLU A 167 15.71 9.10 2.84
N ARG A 168 15.03 10.25 2.94
CA ARG A 168 15.62 11.54 3.31
C ARG A 168 15.09 12.08 4.64
N ILE A 169 14.39 11.26 5.40
CA ILE A 169 13.84 11.66 6.70
C ILE A 169 14.11 10.62 7.77
N GLU A 170 14.16 11.08 9.01
CA GLU A 170 14.02 10.25 10.20
C GLU A 170 12.81 10.72 11.00
N ILE A 171 11.93 9.78 11.34
CA ILE A 171 10.76 10.05 12.17
C ILE A 171 11.12 9.63 13.60
N VAL A 172 11.28 10.61 14.50
CA VAL A 172 11.64 10.36 15.89
C VAL A 172 10.36 10.29 16.71
N ARG A 173 10.17 9.18 17.42
CA ARG A 173 9.02 8.96 18.30
C ARG A 173 9.45 8.80 19.75
N GLU A 174 8.64 9.34 20.67
CA GLU A 174 8.80 9.19 22.11
C GLU A 174 7.49 8.65 22.70
N TYR A 175 7.56 7.49 23.37
CA TYR A 175 6.38 6.75 23.86
C TYR A 175 5.32 6.47 22.76
N GLY A 176 5.78 6.18 21.53
CA GLY A 176 4.92 5.93 20.37
C GLY A 176 4.37 7.19 19.70
N ARG A 177 4.54 8.36 20.30
CA ARG A 177 4.07 9.65 19.77
C ARG A 177 5.17 10.33 18.96
N LEU A 178 4.77 11.04 17.92
CA LEU A 178 5.68 11.85 17.12
C LEU A 178 6.33 12.93 17.99
N LYS A 179 7.66 13.03 17.94
CA LYS A 179 8.43 14.04 18.67
C LYS A 179 9.00 15.09 17.72
N GLU A 180 9.68 14.60 16.67
CA GLU A 180 10.26 15.44 15.63
C GLU A 180 10.45 14.65 14.34
N VAL A 181 10.56 15.38 13.23
CA VAL A 181 10.99 14.86 11.93
C VAL A 181 12.33 15.49 11.58
N VAL A 182 13.31 14.68 11.26
CA VAL A 182 14.64 15.14 10.85
C VAL A 182 14.78 15.04 9.35
N PHE A 183 14.95 16.16 8.67
CA PHE A 183 15.14 16.21 7.21
C PHE A 183 16.62 16.17 6.85
N LYS A 184 16.99 15.30 5.90
CA LYS A 184 18.36 15.13 5.40
C LYS A 184 18.52 15.78 4.04
N THR A 185 19.25 16.89 4.00
CA THR A 185 19.51 17.63 2.75
C THR A 185 20.99 17.52 2.38
N PRO A 186 21.35 16.82 1.28
CA PRO A 186 22.73 16.77 0.83
C PRO A 186 23.15 18.15 0.29
N TYR A 187 24.22 18.69 0.85
CA TYR A 187 24.76 20.00 0.51
C TYR A 187 26.18 19.85 -0.08
N LYS A 188 26.49 20.62 -1.12
CA LYS A 188 27.82 20.61 -1.75
C LYS A 188 28.43 22.00 -1.66
N ALA A 189 29.55 22.11 -0.94
CA ALA A 189 30.33 23.34 -0.86
C ALA A 189 31.83 23.02 -0.95
N GLY A 190 32.57 23.83 -1.71
CA GLY A 190 34.02 23.67 -1.86
C GLY A 190 34.49 22.30 -2.37
N GLY A 191 33.66 21.60 -3.16
CA GLY A 191 33.97 20.25 -3.67
C GLY A 191 33.79 19.12 -2.65
N GLN A 192 33.36 19.41 -1.42
CA GLN A 192 33.02 18.42 -0.39
C GLN A 192 31.50 18.24 -0.29
N GLN A 193 31.08 17.03 0.09
CA GLN A 193 29.69 16.72 0.39
C GLN A 193 29.44 16.80 1.89
N TYR A 194 28.37 17.47 2.25
CA TYR A 194 27.84 17.63 3.60
C TYR A 194 26.40 17.14 3.62
N ILE A 195 25.90 16.82 4.80
CA ILE A 195 24.49 16.51 5.03
C ILE A 195 23.99 17.48 6.09
N LEU A 196 22.99 18.27 5.74
CA LEU A 196 22.26 19.11 6.67
C LEU A 196 21.11 18.28 7.26
N TYR A 197 21.08 18.19 8.58
CA TYR A 197 20.01 17.60 9.36
C TYR A 197 19.18 18.73 9.96
N GLU A 198 17.92 18.82 9.57
CA GLU A 198 17.01 19.84 10.08
C GLU A 198 15.97 19.15 10.95
N HIS A 199 16.07 19.33 12.26
CA HIS A 199 15.18 18.79 13.27
C HIS A 199 13.98 19.71 13.41
N TYR A 200 12.81 19.23 12.95
CA TYR A 200 11.53 19.91 13.08
C TYR A 200 10.74 19.23 14.18
N GLY A 201 10.70 19.85 15.35
CA GLY A 201 9.91 19.40 16.50
C GLY A 201 8.84 20.40 16.90
N TYR A 202 8.10 20.05 17.93
CA TYR A 202 7.12 20.93 18.55
C TYR A 202 7.80 22.19 19.12
N GLY A 203 7.47 23.37 18.60
CA GLY A 203 8.00 24.67 19.02
C GLY A 203 9.40 25.03 18.52
N TYR A 204 10.07 24.19 17.72
CA TYR A 204 11.43 24.50 17.28
C TYR A 204 11.83 23.94 15.91
N ILE A 205 12.80 24.63 15.29
CA ILE A 205 13.64 24.12 14.22
C ILE A 205 15.09 24.21 14.69
N ARG A 206 15.79 23.08 14.73
CA ARG A 206 17.22 23.01 15.03
C ARG A 206 17.96 22.42 13.85
N ASN A 207 19.08 23.01 13.50
CA ASN A 207 19.87 22.57 12.36
C ASN A 207 21.19 21.99 12.84
N GLU A 208 21.67 20.94 12.17
CA GLU A 208 23.00 20.36 12.37
C GLU A 208 23.64 20.04 11.01
N LEU A 209 24.92 20.37 10.83
CA LEU A 209 25.63 20.12 9.57
C LEU A 209 26.72 19.08 9.79
N TYR A 210 26.71 18.02 8.99
CA TYR A 210 27.67 16.92 9.12
C TYR A 210 28.53 16.76 7.86
N ARG A 211 29.79 16.37 8.08
CA ARG A 211 30.68 15.82 7.06
C ARG A 211 31.07 14.40 7.44
N GLY A 212 30.45 13.41 6.80
CA GLY A 212 30.52 12.03 7.28
C GLY A 212 29.94 11.96 8.70
N ASN A 213 30.74 11.48 9.66
CA ASN A 213 30.29 11.34 11.06
C ASN A 213 30.72 12.52 11.95
N THR A 214 31.20 13.62 11.38
CA THR A 214 31.67 14.79 12.15
C THR A 214 30.72 15.97 11.98
N GLU A 215 30.17 16.43 13.10
CA GLU A 215 29.38 17.66 13.17
C GLU A 215 30.27 18.89 12.97
N LEU A 216 29.78 19.87 12.22
CA LEU A 216 30.47 21.11 11.87
C LEU A 216 29.65 22.33 12.26
N SER A 217 30.33 23.41 12.62
CA SER A 217 29.68 24.71 12.82
C SER A 217 29.25 25.32 11.48
N PHE A 218 28.04 25.88 11.43
CA PHE A 218 27.49 26.62 10.28
C PHE A 218 28.42 27.72 9.73
N THR A 219 29.22 28.33 10.60
CA THR A 219 30.21 29.36 10.21
C THR A 219 31.25 28.85 9.22
N MET A 220 31.54 27.54 9.22
CA MET A 220 32.52 26.94 8.29
C MET A 220 31.93 26.63 6.90
N ALA A 221 30.61 26.73 6.73
CA ALA A 221 29.90 26.33 5.51
C ALA A 221 29.32 27.50 4.69
N GLU A 222 29.50 28.76 5.13
CA GLU A 222 28.95 29.97 4.48
C GLU A 222 27.42 29.92 4.25
N THR A 223 26.66 29.26 5.13
CA THR A 223 25.20 29.13 5.02
C THR A 223 24.46 30.08 5.98
N ASP A 224 23.41 30.77 5.53
CA ASP A 224 22.51 31.62 6.36
C ASP A 224 21.40 30.79 7.06
N ILE A 225 21.74 29.59 7.54
CA ILE A 225 20.83 28.68 8.23
C ILE A 225 20.80 29.03 9.71
N LYS A 226 19.61 29.13 10.29
CA LYS A 226 19.40 29.54 11.69
C LYS A 226 18.37 28.66 12.35
N ASP A 227 18.57 28.43 13.63
CA ASP A 227 17.58 27.80 14.49
C ASP A 227 16.43 28.77 14.79
N TRP A 228 15.24 28.21 14.92
CA TRP A 228 14.02 28.96 15.18
C TRP A 228 13.25 28.36 16.35
N LYS A 229 12.52 29.22 17.06
CA LYS A 229 11.56 28.84 18.09
C LYS A 229 10.25 29.56 17.86
N PHE A 230 9.16 28.86 18.09
CA PHE A 230 7.78 29.33 17.93
C PHE A 230 6.89 28.60 18.96
N ASP A 231 5.58 28.63 18.76
CA ASP A 231 4.61 28.04 19.68
C ASP A 231 4.87 26.54 19.93
N ASP A 232 4.92 26.14 21.21
CA ASP A 232 5.26 24.77 21.65
C ASP A 232 4.21 23.73 21.20
N ASP A 233 2.99 24.15 20.84
CA ASP A 233 1.94 23.24 20.36
C ASP A 233 1.98 23.02 18.84
N LEU A 234 2.81 23.77 18.12
CA LEU A 234 2.95 23.69 16.66
C LEU A 234 4.18 22.89 16.27
N MET A 235 4.07 22.06 15.23
CA MET A 235 5.20 21.46 14.54
C MET A 235 5.10 21.76 13.05
N LEU A 236 6.18 22.27 12.45
CA LEU A 236 6.23 22.67 11.05
C LEU A 236 6.62 21.51 10.10
N ALA A 237 6.33 20.29 10.53
CA ALA A 237 6.59 19.07 9.78
C ALA A 237 5.43 18.09 9.97
N VAL A 238 4.95 17.49 8.89
CA VAL A 238 3.84 16.53 8.93
C VAL A 238 4.26 15.27 8.17
N PRO A 239 4.52 14.15 8.87
CA PRO A 239 4.83 12.88 8.22
C PRO A 239 3.57 12.28 7.61
N LEU A 240 3.75 11.60 6.48
CA LEU A 240 2.71 10.88 5.76
C LEU A 240 3.15 9.44 5.53
N GLN A 241 2.32 8.52 6.00
CA GLN A 241 2.45 7.08 5.76
C GLN A 241 1.05 6.51 5.53
N ILE A 242 0.94 5.50 4.66
CA ILE A 242 -0.35 4.85 4.36
C ILE A 242 -0.44 3.51 5.07
N TYR A 243 0.65 2.73 5.01
CA TYR A 243 0.75 1.43 5.67
C TYR A 243 1.84 1.51 6.72
N GLU A 244 1.76 0.66 7.74
CA GLU A 244 2.88 0.48 8.67
C GLU A 244 3.91 -0.48 8.09
N ASN A 245 5.19 -0.20 8.32
CA ASN A 245 6.24 -1.11 7.95
C ASN A 245 6.35 -2.24 8.98
N THR A 246 6.25 -3.49 8.53
CA THR A 246 6.35 -4.66 9.42
C THR A 246 7.78 -4.96 9.87
N LYS A 247 8.79 -4.42 9.18
CA LYS A 247 10.21 -4.64 9.49
C LYS A 247 10.81 -3.46 10.27
N TYR A 248 10.51 -2.22 9.86
CA TYR A 248 11.10 -1.02 10.44
C TYR A 248 10.07 -0.28 11.30
N GLU A 249 10.15 -0.47 12.61
CA GLU A 249 9.19 0.11 13.56
C GLU A 249 9.11 1.65 13.43
N GLY A 250 7.89 2.18 13.40
CA GLY A 250 7.63 3.62 13.29
C GLY A 250 7.78 4.22 11.89
N ARG A 251 8.08 3.39 10.88
CA ARG A 251 8.18 3.76 9.45
C ARG A 251 6.96 3.28 8.66
N GLY A 252 6.76 3.88 7.48
CA GLY A 252 5.72 3.47 6.55
C GLY A 252 6.10 2.28 5.65
N GLY A 253 5.10 1.47 5.31
CA GLY A 253 5.21 0.30 4.45
C GLY A 253 4.94 0.64 2.98
N SER A 254 5.75 0.09 2.08
CA SER A 254 5.52 0.21 0.64
C SER A 254 4.48 -0.80 0.16
N ILE A 255 3.74 -0.48 -0.90
CA ILE A 255 2.87 -1.47 -1.57
C ILE A 255 3.68 -2.61 -2.24
N PHE A 256 5.00 -2.46 -2.32
CA PHE A 256 5.89 -3.50 -2.82
C PHE A 256 6.34 -4.47 -1.74
N ASP A 257 6.12 -4.14 -0.45
CA ASP A 257 6.53 -5.00 0.66
C ASP A 257 5.78 -6.33 0.57
N GLY A 258 6.53 -7.44 0.60
CA GLY A 258 5.99 -8.79 0.36
C GLY A 258 5.67 -9.14 -1.10
N LYS A 259 5.86 -8.22 -2.06
CA LYS A 259 5.61 -8.43 -3.50
C LYS A 259 6.84 -8.45 -4.39
N LEU A 260 7.98 -7.97 -3.89
CA LEU A 260 9.24 -7.90 -4.67
C LEU A 260 9.65 -9.23 -5.29
N ASP A 261 9.50 -10.34 -4.57
CA ASP A 261 9.84 -11.67 -5.09
C ASP A 261 8.87 -12.12 -6.19
N SER A 262 7.59 -11.73 -6.08
CA SER A 262 6.60 -11.94 -7.13
C SER A 262 6.92 -11.12 -8.38
N PHE A 263 7.36 -9.86 -8.22
CA PHE A 263 7.79 -9.02 -9.36
C PHE A 263 9.03 -9.58 -10.05
N ASP A 264 10.01 -10.08 -9.28
CA ASP A 264 11.22 -10.73 -9.81
C ASP A 264 10.84 -11.99 -10.62
N ALA A 265 9.98 -12.85 -10.07
CA ALA A 265 9.49 -14.04 -10.76
C ALA A 265 8.65 -13.72 -12.00
N PHE A 266 7.87 -12.64 -11.97
CA PHE A 266 7.07 -12.19 -13.11
C PHE A 266 7.95 -11.67 -14.26
N ASP A 267 8.96 -10.86 -13.95
CA ASP A 267 9.95 -10.41 -14.91
C ASP A 267 10.75 -11.59 -15.48
N GLU A 268 11.07 -12.59 -14.66
CA GLU A 268 11.71 -13.83 -15.10
C GLU A 268 10.83 -14.60 -16.09
N ALA A 269 9.57 -14.88 -15.73
CA ALA A 269 8.64 -15.63 -16.58
C ALA A 269 8.46 -14.96 -17.94
N TRP A 270 8.33 -13.63 -17.96
CA TRP A 270 8.24 -12.86 -19.20
C TRP A 270 9.54 -12.90 -20.01
N SER A 271 10.69 -12.73 -19.35
CA SER A 271 12.01 -12.78 -20.00
C SER A 271 12.26 -14.15 -20.64
N GLN A 272 11.98 -15.24 -19.93
CA GLN A 272 12.12 -16.60 -20.42
C GLN A 272 11.18 -16.88 -21.60
N TRP A 273 9.94 -16.38 -21.56
CA TRP A 273 9.01 -16.53 -22.68
C TRP A 273 9.52 -15.78 -23.92
N MET A 274 9.95 -14.52 -23.77
CA MET A 274 10.50 -13.75 -24.88
C MET A 274 11.77 -14.37 -25.47
N ASP A 275 12.61 -14.98 -24.62
CA ASP A 275 13.79 -15.73 -25.04
C ASP A 275 13.42 -17.01 -25.79
N ALA A 276 12.43 -17.76 -25.31
CA ALA A 276 11.92 -18.94 -26.00
C ALA A 276 11.31 -18.59 -27.36
N LEU A 277 10.59 -17.48 -27.48
CA LEU A 277 10.11 -16.95 -28.77
C LEU A 277 11.26 -16.59 -29.71
N ARG A 278 12.35 -16.02 -29.17
CA ARG A 278 13.54 -15.68 -29.97
C ARG A 278 14.28 -16.93 -30.43
N LYS A 279 14.48 -17.92 -29.55
CA LYS A 279 15.13 -19.20 -29.84
C LYS A 279 14.26 -20.15 -30.67
N GLY A 280 12.93 -19.98 -30.62
CA GLY A 280 11.97 -20.71 -31.44
C GLY A 280 11.97 -20.30 -32.91
N ARG A 281 12.77 -19.27 -33.28
CA ARG A 281 13.16 -19.05 -34.68
C ARG A 281 13.97 -20.26 -35.18
N ALA A 282 13.86 -20.55 -36.46
CA ALA A 282 14.53 -21.68 -37.10
C ALA A 282 16.04 -21.74 -36.74
N ILE A 283 16.44 -22.76 -35.97
CA ILE A 283 17.84 -23.00 -35.62
C ILE A 283 18.48 -23.74 -36.78
N ARG A 284 19.57 -23.18 -37.32
CA ARG A 284 20.37 -23.83 -38.36
C ARG A 284 21.49 -24.63 -37.71
N TYR A 285 21.52 -25.94 -37.92
CA TYR A 285 22.70 -26.75 -37.61
C TYR A 285 23.59 -26.71 -38.85
N ILE A 286 24.72 -26.00 -38.74
CA ILE A 286 25.65 -25.80 -39.85
C ILE A 286 26.92 -26.61 -39.53
N PRO A 287 27.34 -27.53 -40.41
CA PRO A 287 28.64 -28.18 -40.29
C PRO A 287 29.76 -27.15 -40.18
N SER A 288 30.77 -27.39 -39.34
CA SER A 288 31.94 -26.52 -39.13
C SER A 288 32.58 -26.00 -40.43
N ASP A 289 32.55 -26.83 -41.48
CA ASP A 289 33.16 -26.56 -42.79
C ASP A 289 32.33 -25.58 -43.65
N LEU A 290 31.06 -25.34 -43.28
CA LEU A 290 30.10 -24.50 -44.00
C LEU A 290 29.77 -23.19 -43.26
N ILE A 291 30.40 -22.94 -42.11
CA ILE A 291 30.23 -21.67 -41.37
C ILE A 291 30.88 -20.54 -42.17
N PRO A 292 30.13 -19.46 -42.52
CA PRO A 292 30.70 -18.30 -43.18
C PRO A 292 31.83 -17.67 -42.36
N ARG A 293 32.90 -17.25 -43.02
CA ARG A 293 34.03 -16.54 -42.39
C ARG A 293 33.88 -15.04 -42.55
N ASP A 294 34.34 -14.29 -41.56
CA ASP A 294 34.47 -12.84 -41.66
C ASP A 294 35.45 -12.50 -42.80
N LYS A 295 35.02 -11.59 -43.70
CA LYS A 295 35.80 -11.21 -44.89
C LYS A 295 37.09 -10.44 -44.55
N ASN A 296 37.16 -9.83 -43.37
CA ASN A 296 38.28 -8.99 -42.93
C ASN A 296 39.25 -9.74 -42.01
N THR A 297 38.76 -10.61 -41.13
CA THR A 297 39.60 -11.33 -40.14
C THR A 297 39.85 -12.79 -40.50
N GLY A 298 39.03 -13.39 -41.37
CA GLY A 298 39.12 -14.81 -41.74
C GLY A 298 38.66 -15.79 -40.67
N GLU A 299 38.20 -15.29 -39.51
CA GLU A 299 37.66 -16.09 -38.42
C GLU A 299 36.24 -16.58 -38.74
N TYR A 300 35.83 -17.68 -38.09
CA TYR A 300 34.45 -18.14 -38.17
C TYR A 300 33.51 -17.08 -37.61
N MET A 301 32.42 -16.80 -38.33
CA MET A 301 31.38 -15.89 -37.84
C MET A 301 30.79 -16.46 -36.55
N VAL A 302 30.74 -15.65 -35.49
CA VAL A 302 30.15 -16.07 -34.21
C VAL A 302 28.62 -16.04 -34.33
N SER A 303 27.94 -17.03 -33.75
CA SER A 303 26.49 -17.06 -33.66
C SER A 303 25.98 -15.79 -32.94
N ASN A 304 25.04 -15.08 -33.57
CA ASN A 304 24.42 -13.90 -32.99
C ASN A 304 23.01 -14.24 -32.49
N PRO A 305 22.71 -14.07 -31.19
CA PRO A 305 21.39 -14.31 -30.62
C PRO A 305 20.24 -13.51 -31.27
N PHE A 306 20.54 -12.43 -32.00
CA PHE A 306 19.54 -11.57 -32.63
C PHE A 306 19.20 -11.95 -34.09
N ASP A 307 20.20 -12.24 -34.94
CA ASP A 307 20.03 -12.40 -36.39
C ASP A 307 20.58 -13.71 -36.99
N ASN A 308 21.51 -14.39 -36.32
CA ASN A 308 22.25 -15.51 -36.90
C ASN A 308 22.51 -16.61 -35.87
N SER A 309 21.44 -17.16 -35.28
CA SER A 309 21.52 -18.32 -34.39
C SER A 309 21.75 -19.60 -35.18
N PHE A 310 22.96 -20.15 -35.08
CA PHE A 310 23.27 -21.47 -35.62
C PHE A 310 24.10 -22.26 -34.62
N VAL A 311 23.95 -23.58 -34.66
CA VAL A 311 24.72 -24.51 -33.83
C VAL A 311 25.74 -25.18 -34.73
N GLU A 312 27.02 -25.01 -34.39
CA GLU A 312 28.10 -25.71 -35.06
C GLU A 312 28.00 -27.21 -34.76
N VAL A 313 27.95 -28.01 -35.82
CA VAL A 313 28.03 -29.48 -35.73
C VAL A 313 29.35 -29.90 -36.35
N LYS A 314 30.01 -30.89 -35.74
CA LYS A 314 31.27 -31.45 -36.24
C LYS A 314 31.06 -31.93 -37.68
N GLY A 315 31.76 -31.32 -38.64
CA GLY A 315 31.81 -31.80 -40.01
C GLY A 315 32.45 -33.19 -40.11
N GLY A 316 31.94 -34.02 -41.02
CA GLY A 316 32.52 -35.33 -41.33
C GLY A 316 32.64 -35.51 -42.84
N LEU A 317 33.83 -35.81 -43.33
CA LEU A 317 34.06 -36.22 -44.73
C LEU A 317 33.45 -37.61 -44.95
N ASN A 318 32.15 -37.68 -45.22
CA ASN A 318 31.47 -38.91 -45.63
C ASN A 318 31.17 -38.81 -47.13
N GLU A 319 31.71 -39.73 -47.94
CA GLU A 319 31.52 -39.74 -49.40
C GLU A 319 30.06 -40.00 -49.83
N ASP A 320 29.21 -40.57 -48.96
CA ASP A 320 27.80 -40.91 -49.25
C ASP A 320 26.78 -40.18 -48.33
N GLY A 321 27.19 -39.18 -47.54
CA GLY A 321 26.35 -38.55 -46.53
C GLY A 321 25.85 -37.15 -46.91
N SER A 322 24.55 -36.90 -46.82
CA SER A 322 23.97 -35.55 -46.93
C SER A 322 24.40 -34.67 -45.76
N ASN A 323 25.57 -34.03 -45.85
CA ASN A 323 26.01 -32.97 -44.93
C ASN A 323 25.26 -31.66 -45.20
N GLY A 324 23.93 -31.71 -45.13
CA GLY A 324 23.05 -30.56 -45.34
C GLY A 324 22.88 -29.73 -44.06
N VAL A 325 22.55 -28.46 -44.22
CA VAL A 325 22.10 -27.62 -43.11
C VAL A 325 20.76 -28.15 -42.62
N VAL A 326 20.70 -28.63 -41.37
CA VAL A 326 19.43 -29.05 -40.77
C VAL A 326 18.78 -27.86 -40.11
N VAL A 327 17.54 -27.56 -40.50
CA VAL A 327 16.73 -26.51 -39.88
C VAL A 327 15.75 -27.18 -38.93
N VAL A 328 15.90 -26.93 -37.62
CA VAL A 328 14.95 -27.39 -36.60
C VAL A 328 14.19 -26.19 -36.08
N GLN A 329 12.87 -26.25 -36.09
CA GLN A 329 12.02 -25.29 -35.40
C GLN A 329 11.56 -25.91 -34.08
N PRO A 330 12.01 -25.39 -32.92
CA PRO A 330 11.54 -25.86 -31.63
C PRO A 330 10.03 -25.63 -31.49
N ASN A 331 9.31 -26.62 -30.95
CA ASN A 331 7.94 -26.38 -30.51
C ASN A 331 7.97 -25.53 -29.24
N ILE A 332 7.36 -24.36 -29.26
CA ILE A 332 7.31 -23.46 -28.11
C ILE A 332 6.09 -23.84 -27.28
N PRO A 333 6.24 -24.25 -26.00
CA PRO A 333 5.11 -24.62 -25.13
C PRO A 333 4.37 -23.35 -24.67
N HIS A 334 3.65 -22.72 -25.59
CA HIS A 334 2.94 -21.45 -25.39
C HIS A 334 2.01 -21.50 -24.16
N ASP A 335 1.25 -22.58 -24.01
CA ASP A 335 0.27 -22.70 -22.93
C ASP A 335 0.92 -22.76 -21.55
N SER A 336 2.10 -23.40 -21.45
CA SER A 336 2.87 -23.43 -20.19
C SER A 336 3.40 -22.05 -19.83
N TYR A 337 3.96 -21.30 -20.80
CA TYR A 337 4.44 -19.94 -20.55
C TYR A 337 3.31 -18.98 -20.18
N LEU A 338 2.16 -19.08 -20.88
CA LEU A 338 0.99 -18.28 -20.57
C LEU A 338 0.47 -18.58 -19.16
N ALA A 339 0.39 -19.86 -18.77
CA ALA A 339 -0.05 -20.24 -17.42
C ALA A 339 0.90 -19.69 -16.34
N SER A 340 2.22 -19.81 -16.53
CA SER A 340 3.22 -19.24 -15.60
C SER A 340 3.12 -17.72 -15.53
N TYR A 341 2.96 -17.05 -16.67
CA TYR A 341 2.81 -15.59 -16.74
C TYR A 341 1.57 -15.13 -15.98
N VAL A 342 0.40 -15.74 -16.22
CA VAL A 342 -0.85 -15.37 -15.55
C VAL A 342 -0.76 -15.64 -14.05
N THR A 343 -0.18 -16.77 -13.65
CA THR A 343 -0.02 -17.11 -12.23
C THR A 343 0.89 -16.11 -11.50
N ALA A 344 2.04 -15.78 -12.10
CA ALA A 344 2.96 -14.79 -11.53
C ALA A 344 2.34 -13.39 -11.48
N LEU A 345 1.59 -13.00 -12.53
CA LEU A 345 0.83 -11.76 -12.54
C LEU A 345 -0.20 -11.71 -11.41
N ASP A 346 -0.96 -12.79 -11.19
CA ASP A 346 -1.97 -12.84 -10.14
C ASP A 346 -1.34 -12.63 -8.75
N GLN A 347 -0.19 -13.25 -8.49
CA GLN A 347 0.55 -13.08 -7.23
C GLN A 347 1.04 -11.65 -7.01
N CYS A 348 1.43 -10.95 -8.08
CA CYS A 348 1.79 -9.53 -8.02
C CYS A 348 0.61 -8.64 -7.65
N LEU A 349 -0.58 -8.94 -8.19
CA LEU A 349 -1.78 -8.09 -8.05
C LEU A 349 -2.60 -8.39 -6.80
N GLN A 350 -2.53 -9.63 -6.30
CA GLN A 350 -3.32 -10.12 -5.17
C GLN A 350 -3.23 -9.18 -3.96
N GLY A 351 -4.37 -8.68 -3.50
CA GLY A 351 -4.47 -7.81 -2.33
C GLY A 351 -4.01 -6.37 -2.54
N VAL A 352 -3.63 -5.97 -3.75
CA VAL A 352 -3.17 -4.61 -4.06
C VAL A 352 -4.10 -3.92 -5.06
N ILE A 353 -4.35 -4.54 -6.21
CA ILE A 353 -5.17 -3.94 -7.26
C ILE A 353 -5.81 -5.03 -8.11
N SER A 354 -7.04 -4.78 -8.57
CA SER A 354 -7.73 -5.71 -9.45
C SER A 354 -7.08 -5.69 -10.86
N PRO A 355 -6.99 -6.85 -11.55
CA PRO A 355 -6.51 -6.90 -12.93
C PRO A 355 -7.34 -6.04 -13.88
N SER A 356 -8.66 -5.96 -13.67
CA SER A 356 -9.57 -5.16 -14.50
C SER A 356 -9.30 -3.66 -14.37
N THR A 357 -8.92 -3.17 -13.17
CA THR A 357 -8.48 -1.79 -12.97
C THR A 357 -7.24 -1.45 -13.82
N LEU A 358 -6.39 -2.45 -14.14
CA LEU A 358 -5.24 -2.28 -15.05
C LEU A 358 -5.59 -2.51 -16.53
N GLY A 359 -6.86 -2.77 -16.86
CA GLY A 359 -7.29 -3.11 -18.22
C GLY A 359 -6.88 -4.53 -18.66
N ILE A 360 -6.55 -5.41 -17.71
CA ILE A 360 -6.12 -6.79 -17.98
C ILE A 360 -7.35 -7.70 -17.95
N ASP A 361 -7.64 -8.33 -19.08
CA ASP A 361 -8.73 -9.29 -19.20
C ASP A 361 -8.26 -10.70 -18.81
N VAL A 362 -8.57 -11.12 -17.59
CA VAL A 362 -8.34 -12.49 -17.06
C VAL A 362 -9.59 -13.38 -17.14
N LYS A 363 -10.68 -12.94 -17.81
CA LYS A 363 -12.01 -13.61 -17.84
C LYS A 363 -12.01 -15.07 -18.29
N LYS A 364 -10.93 -15.57 -18.89
CA LYS A 364 -10.86 -16.94 -19.40
C LYS A 364 -10.50 -17.99 -18.33
N LEU A 365 -10.12 -17.60 -17.11
CA LEU A 365 -9.47 -18.53 -16.16
C LEU A 365 -10.13 -18.66 -14.78
N ASP A 366 -11.00 -17.75 -14.34
CA ASP A 366 -11.50 -17.73 -12.96
C ASP A 366 -13.02 -17.93 -12.80
N ASN A 367 -13.41 -18.45 -11.62
CA ASN A 367 -14.77 -18.48 -11.09
C ASN A 367 -15.30 -17.04 -10.84
N ALA A 368 -16.59 -16.79 -11.11
CA ALA A 368 -17.27 -15.51 -10.86
C ALA A 368 -17.11 -14.95 -9.42
N GLU A 369 -17.03 -15.79 -8.38
CA GLU A 369 -16.75 -15.36 -7.00
C GLU A 369 -15.31 -14.88 -6.81
N ALA A 370 -14.34 -15.62 -7.36
CA ALA A 370 -12.93 -15.22 -7.34
C ALA A 370 -12.74 -13.89 -8.09
N GLN A 371 -13.51 -13.68 -9.16
CA GLN A 371 -13.51 -12.43 -9.91
C GLN A 371 -14.08 -11.27 -9.08
N ARG A 372 -15.19 -11.47 -8.35
CA ARG A 372 -15.76 -10.44 -7.46
C ARG A 372 -14.81 -10.03 -6.34
N GLU A 373 -14.11 -10.98 -5.72
CA GLU A 373 -13.13 -10.67 -4.69
C GLU A 373 -11.89 -9.95 -5.25
N LYS A 374 -11.46 -10.31 -6.48
CA LYS A 374 -10.40 -9.58 -7.19
C LYS A 374 -10.82 -8.15 -7.52
N GLU A 375 -12.08 -7.94 -7.91
CA GLU A 375 -12.63 -6.60 -8.21
C GLU A 375 -12.67 -5.69 -6.97
N LYS A 376 -12.86 -6.25 -5.76
CA LYS A 376 -12.83 -5.49 -4.50
C LYS A 376 -11.43 -5.11 -4.03
N ALA A 377 -10.37 -5.78 -4.48
CA ALA A 377 -9.01 -5.50 -4.01
C ALA A 377 -8.61 -4.03 -4.20
N THR A 378 -8.97 -3.42 -5.33
CA THR A 378 -8.71 -2.00 -5.57
C THR A 378 -9.45 -1.10 -4.57
N LEU A 379 -10.70 -1.44 -4.23
CA LEU A 379 -11.50 -0.66 -3.27
C LEU A 379 -10.85 -0.64 -1.89
N TYR A 380 -10.37 -1.79 -1.40
CA TYR A 380 -9.72 -1.88 -0.10
C TYR A 380 -8.42 -1.06 -0.05
N THR A 381 -7.53 -1.24 -1.03
CA THR A 381 -6.27 -0.47 -1.11
C THR A 381 -6.55 1.02 -1.23
N ARG A 382 -7.54 1.40 -2.04
CA ARG A 382 -7.96 2.80 -2.17
C ARG A 382 -8.46 3.38 -0.85
N ASN A 383 -9.33 2.66 -0.15
CA ASN A 383 -9.90 3.14 1.11
C ASN A 383 -8.82 3.31 2.17
N ALA A 384 -7.85 2.38 2.26
CA ALA A 384 -6.70 2.53 3.16
C ALA A 384 -5.87 3.80 2.85
N ILE A 385 -5.69 4.12 1.55
CA ILE A 385 -5.04 5.38 1.15
C ILE A 385 -5.87 6.59 1.60
N ILE A 386 -7.18 6.56 1.36
CA ILE A 386 -8.07 7.69 1.70
C ILE A 386 -8.14 7.91 3.20
N GLU A 387 -8.28 6.87 4.00
CA GLU A 387 -8.31 6.95 5.46
C GLU A 387 -7.05 7.64 5.99
N ALA A 388 -5.87 7.23 5.52
CA ALA A 388 -4.61 7.86 5.90
C ALA A 388 -4.53 9.35 5.46
N LEU A 389 -5.07 9.69 4.30
CA LEU A 389 -5.09 11.07 3.80
C LEU A 389 -6.10 11.96 4.53
N GLN A 390 -7.25 11.41 4.92
CA GLN A 390 -8.26 12.12 5.69
C GLN A 390 -7.78 12.47 7.10
N GLU A 391 -6.86 11.69 7.66
CA GLU A 391 -6.19 12.00 8.93
C GLU A 391 -5.07 13.04 8.74
N THR A 392 -4.18 12.83 7.78
CA THR A 392 -2.91 13.60 7.67
C THR A 392 -3.03 14.93 6.93
N LEU A 393 -3.90 15.05 5.93
CA LEU A 393 -4.01 16.29 5.15
C LEU A 393 -4.62 17.44 5.96
N PRO A 394 -5.64 17.25 6.82
CA PRO A 394 -6.09 18.29 7.74
C PRO A 394 -4.98 18.80 8.66
N GLU A 395 -4.12 17.91 9.19
CA GLU A 395 -2.97 18.31 10.00
C GLU A 395 -1.98 19.16 9.21
N LEU A 396 -1.71 18.79 7.96
CA LEU A 396 -0.87 19.57 7.05
C LEU A 396 -1.42 20.97 6.79
N VAL A 397 -2.72 21.07 6.49
CA VAL A 397 -3.39 22.36 6.25
C VAL A 397 -3.33 23.23 7.50
N SER A 398 -3.64 22.65 8.67
CA SER A 398 -3.59 23.32 9.97
C SER A 398 -2.19 23.85 10.28
N ALA A 399 -1.15 23.00 10.11
CA ALA A 399 0.23 23.41 10.31
C ALA A 399 0.67 24.51 9.34
N CYS A 400 0.19 24.49 8.09
CA CYS A 400 0.47 25.55 7.11
C CYS A 400 -0.19 26.89 7.45
N ILE A 401 -1.47 26.88 7.83
CA ILE A 401 -2.16 28.11 8.26
C ILE A 401 -1.48 28.70 9.50
N ASN A 402 -1.17 27.85 10.49
CA ASN A 402 -0.46 28.29 11.69
C ASN A 402 0.98 28.76 11.41
N ALA A 403 1.67 28.19 10.42
CA ALA A 403 2.95 28.72 9.96
C ALA A 403 2.83 30.14 9.41
N TYR A 404 1.72 30.47 8.74
CA TYR A 404 1.44 31.83 8.29
C TYR A 404 1.15 32.78 9.46
N HIS A 405 0.39 32.36 10.47
CA HIS A 405 0.18 33.16 11.69
C HIS A 405 1.49 33.41 12.44
N VAL A 406 2.37 32.42 12.54
CA VAL A 406 3.73 32.59 13.10
C VAL A 406 4.53 33.62 12.30
N LEU A 407 4.45 33.60 10.96
CA LEU A 407 5.07 34.62 10.11
C LEU A 407 4.51 36.03 10.38
N MET A 408 3.20 36.15 10.60
CA MET A 408 2.52 37.41 10.90
C MET A 408 2.62 37.84 12.37
N LYS A 409 3.21 37.00 13.24
CA LYS A 409 3.29 37.18 14.70
C LYS A 409 1.92 37.24 15.37
N GLU A 410 0.99 36.48 14.82
CA GLU A 410 -0.34 36.25 15.37
C GLU A 410 -0.34 34.96 16.22
N PRO A 411 -1.25 34.83 17.19
CA PRO A 411 -1.41 33.57 17.92
C PRO A 411 -1.83 32.46 16.95
N ILE A 412 -1.43 31.22 17.25
CA ILE A 412 -1.95 30.05 16.54
C ILE A 412 -3.47 29.93 16.77
N GLU A 413 -4.16 29.37 15.79
CA GLU A 413 -5.60 29.13 15.87
C GLU A 413 -5.94 27.67 15.60
N GLU A 414 -7.11 27.25 16.09
CA GLU A 414 -7.67 25.94 15.79
C GLU A 414 -8.23 25.95 14.36
N VAL A 415 -7.70 25.06 13.52
CA VAL A 415 -8.12 24.90 12.13
C VAL A 415 -8.83 23.56 11.99
N LYS A 416 -10.14 23.62 11.70
CA LYS A 416 -10.95 22.43 11.42
C LYS A 416 -11.16 22.29 9.93
N VAL A 417 -10.60 21.22 9.37
CA VAL A 417 -10.57 20.96 7.94
C VAL A 417 -11.05 19.55 7.70
N ASN A 418 -11.91 19.39 6.70
CA ASN A 418 -12.30 18.09 6.17
C ASN A 418 -11.85 17.99 4.72
N ILE A 419 -11.51 16.78 4.28
CA ILE A 419 -11.26 16.49 2.87
C ILE A 419 -12.16 15.35 2.39
N PRO A 420 -13.26 15.67 1.69
CA PRO A 420 -14.11 14.66 1.12
C PRO A 420 -13.44 13.98 -0.08
N PHE A 421 -13.69 12.69 -0.23
CA PHE A 421 -13.34 11.92 -1.41
C PHE A 421 -14.63 11.37 -2.04
N GLY A 422 -14.70 11.34 -3.37
CA GLY A 422 -15.82 10.74 -4.09
C GLY A 422 -15.95 9.24 -3.84
N GLU A 423 -17.08 8.65 -4.21
CA GLU A 423 -17.26 7.20 -4.16
C GLU A 423 -16.58 6.53 -5.36
N TYR A 424 -15.67 5.60 -5.09
CA TYR A 424 -15.04 4.79 -6.13
C TYR A 424 -15.85 3.51 -6.31
N ALA A 425 -16.24 3.27 -7.56
CA ALA A 425 -17.12 2.19 -7.96
C ALA A 425 -18.55 2.33 -7.44
N ASN A 426 -19.36 3.08 -8.19
CA ASN A 426 -20.67 2.56 -8.50
C ASN A 426 -20.44 1.16 -9.13
N PRO A 427 -21.08 0.07 -8.67
CA PRO A 427 -21.16 -1.14 -9.50
C PRO A 427 -21.56 -0.72 -10.92
N SER A 428 -21.15 -1.47 -11.96
CA SER A 428 -21.67 -1.16 -13.30
C SER A 428 -23.19 -1.00 -13.18
N PHE A 429 -23.77 0.02 -13.82
CA PHE A 429 -25.21 0.27 -13.69
C PHE A 429 -26.01 -1.02 -13.89
N GLU A 430 -25.52 -1.91 -14.76
CA GLU A 430 -25.99 -3.29 -14.94
C GLU A 430 -25.95 -4.15 -13.66
N SER A 431 -24.83 -4.22 -12.94
CA SER A 431 -24.70 -4.96 -11.67
C SER A 431 -25.53 -4.32 -10.54
N GLN A 432 -25.67 -3.00 -10.53
CA GLN A 432 -26.52 -2.27 -9.58
C GLN A 432 -27.99 -2.57 -9.83
N VAL A 433 -28.43 -2.49 -11.10
CA VAL A 433 -29.77 -2.86 -11.55
C VAL A 433 -30.06 -4.34 -11.27
N GLU A 434 -29.10 -5.25 -11.46
CA GLU A 434 -29.30 -6.67 -11.17
C GLU A 434 -29.48 -6.91 -9.65
N THR A 435 -28.67 -6.25 -8.82
CA THR A 435 -28.71 -6.40 -7.36
C THR A 435 -29.97 -5.76 -6.77
N ILE A 436 -30.28 -4.52 -7.17
CA ILE A 436 -31.47 -3.79 -6.75
C ILE A 436 -32.74 -4.44 -7.30
N GLY A 437 -32.70 -4.96 -8.54
CA GLY A 437 -33.77 -5.76 -9.12
C GLY A 437 -34.07 -7.02 -8.31
N LYS A 438 -33.02 -7.74 -7.86
CA LYS A 438 -33.17 -8.90 -6.95
C LYS A 438 -33.70 -8.48 -5.58
N ALA A 439 -33.20 -7.39 -4.99
CA ALA A 439 -33.67 -6.89 -3.70
C ALA A 439 -35.15 -6.45 -3.74
N LYS A 440 -35.57 -5.76 -4.81
CA LYS A 440 -36.95 -5.35 -5.04
C LYS A 440 -37.87 -6.54 -5.26
N THR A 441 -37.47 -7.51 -6.08
CA THR A 441 -38.26 -8.73 -6.31
C THR A 441 -38.40 -9.60 -5.07
N GLN A 442 -37.42 -9.58 -4.17
CA GLN A 442 -37.48 -10.25 -2.86
C GLN A 442 -38.21 -9.44 -1.78
N GLY A 443 -38.69 -8.22 -2.10
CA GLY A 443 -39.40 -7.36 -1.16
C GLY A 443 -38.53 -6.75 -0.06
N ILE A 444 -37.21 -6.74 -0.25
CA ILE A 444 -36.23 -6.24 0.74
C ILE A 444 -36.10 -4.71 0.66
N MET A 445 -36.39 -4.11 -0.50
CA MET A 445 -36.15 -2.70 -0.78
C MET A 445 -37.38 -2.01 -1.38
N SER A 446 -37.71 -0.80 -0.91
CA SER A 446 -38.82 0.02 -1.44
C SER A 446 -38.47 0.68 -2.77
N ILE A 447 -39.48 1.20 -3.48
CA ILE A 447 -39.28 1.87 -4.77
C ILE A 447 -38.41 3.12 -4.61
N GLU A 448 -38.63 3.89 -3.54
CA GLU A 448 -37.87 5.09 -3.21
C GLU A 448 -36.41 4.76 -3.00
N ARG A 449 -36.11 3.72 -2.20
CA ARG A 449 -34.72 3.31 -1.96
C ARG A 449 -34.08 2.72 -3.22
N CYS A 450 -34.84 2.03 -4.08
CA CYS A 450 -34.31 1.56 -5.37
C CYS A 450 -33.89 2.72 -6.29
N ILE A 451 -34.67 3.80 -6.35
CA ILE A 451 -34.35 4.97 -7.19
C ILE A 451 -33.17 5.73 -6.60
N GLU A 452 -33.14 5.93 -5.29
CA GLU A 452 -32.01 6.59 -4.61
C GLU A 452 -30.71 5.83 -4.82
N GLU A 453 -30.73 4.51 -4.65
CA GLU A 453 -29.53 3.68 -4.83
C GLU A 453 -29.12 3.54 -6.30
N LEU A 454 -30.04 3.64 -7.28
CA LEU A 454 -29.70 3.57 -8.71
C LEU A 454 -29.22 4.90 -9.28
N TYR A 455 -29.80 5.99 -8.81
CA TYR A 455 -29.68 7.29 -9.43
C TYR A 455 -29.07 8.37 -8.54
N GLY A 456 -28.92 8.15 -7.23
CA GLY A 456 -28.14 8.97 -6.27
C GLY A 456 -28.00 10.45 -6.65
N ASP A 457 -26.77 10.89 -6.87
CA ASP A 457 -26.47 12.28 -7.27
C ASP A 457 -26.58 12.53 -8.79
N SER A 458 -26.92 11.50 -9.58
CA SER A 458 -27.03 11.60 -11.05
C SER A 458 -28.34 12.24 -11.52
N LEU A 459 -29.35 12.33 -10.65
CA LEU A 459 -30.63 12.98 -10.91
C LEU A 459 -31.00 13.92 -9.76
N ASP A 460 -31.53 15.09 -10.10
CA ASP A 460 -32.05 16.04 -9.13
C ASP A 460 -33.23 15.45 -8.36
N GLU A 461 -33.40 15.88 -7.11
CA GLU A 461 -34.42 15.39 -6.18
C GLU A 461 -35.85 15.49 -6.74
N HIS A 462 -36.12 16.53 -7.53
CA HIS A 462 -37.40 16.69 -8.24
C HIS A 462 -37.65 15.56 -9.26
N CYS A 463 -36.64 15.20 -10.04
CA CYS A 463 -36.75 14.13 -11.04
C CYS A 463 -36.89 12.75 -10.39
N LYS A 464 -36.23 12.53 -9.24
CA LYS A 464 -36.42 11.29 -8.46
C LYS A 464 -37.87 11.14 -7.98
N GLN A 465 -38.47 12.22 -7.47
CA GLN A 465 -39.85 12.21 -6.98
C GLN A 465 -40.87 11.97 -8.11
N GLU A 466 -40.65 12.56 -9.29
CA GLU A 466 -41.48 12.30 -10.47
C GLU A 466 -41.41 10.83 -10.92
N GLU A 467 -40.21 10.25 -10.92
CA GLU A 467 -40.01 8.85 -11.32
C GLU A 467 -40.60 7.88 -10.28
N ILE A 468 -40.46 8.18 -8.98
CA ILE A 468 -41.14 7.44 -7.90
C ILE A 468 -42.66 7.48 -8.11
N ALA A 469 -43.23 8.65 -8.39
CA ALA A 469 -44.66 8.81 -8.58
C ALA A 469 -45.16 8.06 -9.83
N ARG A 470 -44.41 8.10 -10.94
CA ARG A 470 -44.72 7.33 -12.15
C ARG A 470 -44.72 5.83 -11.89
N LEU A 471 -43.68 5.31 -11.22
CA LEU A 471 -43.58 3.88 -10.91
C LEU A 471 -44.66 3.42 -9.91
N LYS A 472 -45.02 4.23 -8.92
CA LYS A 472 -46.15 3.94 -8.01
C LYS A 472 -47.48 3.88 -8.77
N ALA A 473 -47.72 4.82 -9.68
CA ALA A 473 -48.91 4.86 -10.51
C ALA A 473 -49.00 3.65 -11.47
N GLU A 474 -47.88 3.25 -12.10
CA GLU A 474 -47.80 2.05 -12.94
C GLU A 474 -48.07 0.75 -12.17
N GLN A 475 -47.70 0.71 -10.89
CA GLN A 475 -47.98 -0.41 -9.99
C GLN A 475 -49.38 -0.36 -9.37
N GLY A 476 -50.20 0.64 -9.73
CA GLY A 476 -51.56 0.81 -9.22
C GLY A 476 -51.63 1.22 -7.75
N ILE A 477 -50.52 1.70 -7.18
CA ILE A 477 -50.44 2.24 -5.83
C ILE A 477 -50.92 3.68 -5.91
N VAL A 478 -52.22 3.88 -5.67
CA VAL A 478 -52.83 5.22 -5.56
C VAL A 478 -52.70 5.66 -4.11
N ASP A 479 -52.08 6.82 -3.87
CA ASP A 479 -52.16 7.48 -2.57
C ASP A 479 -53.63 7.80 -2.28
N VAL A 480 -54.22 7.03 -1.37
CA VAL A 480 -55.55 7.33 -0.84
C VAL A 480 -55.37 8.40 0.21
N GLU A 481 -55.72 9.66 -0.12
CA GLU A 481 -55.90 10.70 0.89
C GLU A 481 -56.97 10.24 1.89
N GLU A 482 -56.57 10.02 3.15
CA GLU A 482 -57.53 9.80 4.23
C GLU A 482 -58.42 11.04 4.38
N PRO A 483 -59.77 10.91 4.37
CA PRO A 483 -60.66 12.05 4.42
C PRO A 483 -60.59 12.75 5.77
N GLY A 484 -60.09 13.99 5.76
CA GLY A 484 -60.02 14.87 6.93
C GLY A 484 -61.39 15.16 7.53
N ILE A 485 -61.57 14.81 8.81
CA ILE A 485 -62.76 15.14 9.60
C ILE A 485 -62.76 16.67 9.85
N ARG A 486 -63.61 17.41 9.13
CA ARG A 486 -63.92 18.82 9.43
C ARG A 486 -64.62 18.91 10.79
N GLN A 487 -63.94 19.51 11.77
CA GLN A 487 -64.53 19.96 13.03
C GLN A 487 -65.04 21.40 12.89
N GLU A 488 -66.35 21.61 12.71
CA GLU A 488 -67.05 22.80 13.21
C GLU A 488 -68.52 22.48 13.48
N ALA A 489 -68.88 22.42 14.77
CA ALA A 489 -70.08 22.98 15.41
C ALA A 489 -70.48 22.18 16.66
N SER A 490 -69.98 22.66 17.80
CA SER A 490 -70.67 22.82 19.10
C SER A 490 -71.39 21.62 19.74
N ILE A 491 -70.90 21.18 20.91
CA ILE A 491 -71.56 21.37 22.23
C ILE A 491 -70.76 20.64 23.34
N PHE A 492 -70.23 21.45 24.27
CA PHE A 492 -70.07 21.23 25.71
C PHE A 492 -68.84 20.55 26.35
N GLN A 493 -68.25 21.36 27.24
CA GLN A 493 -67.78 21.10 28.62
C GLN A 493 -66.28 20.89 28.89
N ILE A 494 -65.63 22.05 29.11
CA ILE A 494 -64.88 22.49 30.32
C ILE A 494 -64.11 21.41 31.10
N GLY A 495 -62.80 21.62 31.23
CA GLY A 495 -62.11 21.36 32.50
C GLY A 495 -60.60 21.17 32.42
N GLY A 496 -59.85 22.18 32.86
CA GLY A 496 -58.62 21.95 33.65
C GLY A 496 -57.29 22.02 32.91
N MET A 497 -56.61 23.16 33.11
CA MET A 497 -55.22 23.43 32.78
C MET A 497 -54.32 23.14 33.99
N LEU A 498 -53.03 22.89 33.71
CA LEU A 498 -51.82 23.12 34.53
C LEU A 498 -51.33 22.02 35.49
N ASP A 499 -50.26 21.35 35.05
CA ASP A 499 -48.86 21.56 35.46
C ASP A 499 -48.50 21.59 36.96
N GLU A 500 -47.65 20.63 37.39
CA GLU A 500 -46.33 20.84 38.04
C GLU A 500 -45.87 19.59 38.86
N GLY A 501 -44.62 19.15 38.62
CA GLY A 501 -43.69 18.87 39.73
C GLY A 501 -43.13 17.44 39.97
N LYS A 502 -41.80 17.35 39.79
CA LYS A 502 -40.77 16.66 40.64
C LYS A 502 -40.27 15.24 40.29
N SER A 503 -39.03 15.23 39.77
CA SER A 503 -37.78 14.66 40.34
C SER A 503 -37.63 13.14 40.64
N GLY A 504 -36.64 12.51 39.98
CA GLY A 504 -35.49 11.89 40.66
C GLY A 504 -35.47 10.36 40.94
N THR A 505 -34.69 9.62 40.14
CA THR A 505 -33.90 8.39 40.45
C THR A 505 -34.54 7.21 41.22
N LYS A 506 -34.58 6.01 40.59
CA LYS A 506 -33.84 4.79 41.03
C LYS A 506 -34.22 3.50 40.26
N ASN A 507 -33.15 2.75 39.94
CA ASN A 507 -32.93 1.30 39.98
C ASN A 507 -34.06 0.31 39.68
N ILE A 508 -33.80 -0.51 38.66
CA ILE A 508 -34.50 -1.76 38.31
C ILE A 508 -33.98 -2.88 39.24
N PRO A 509 -34.82 -3.83 39.72
CA PRO A 509 -34.40 -4.88 40.64
C PRO A 509 -33.91 -6.16 39.94
N ASP A 510 -32.97 -6.84 40.62
CA ASP A 510 -32.47 -8.20 40.38
C ASP A 510 -33.50 -9.29 40.74
N ASP A 511 -33.40 -10.45 40.07
CA ASP A 511 -33.88 -11.76 40.54
C ASP A 511 -32.99 -12.88 39.94
N PRO A 512 -32.94 -14.12 40.49
CA PRO A 512 -31.81 -14.59 41.32
C PRO A 512 -31.07 -15.85 40.79
N GLU A 513 -29.90 -16.14 41.38
CA GLU A 513 -29.02 -17.29 41.11
C GLU A 513 -29.38 -18.61 41.84
N GLY A 514 -28.98 -19.74 41.21
CA GLY A 514 -28.62 -21.03 41.83
C GLY A 514 -29.48 -22.22 41.36
N ILE A 515 -28.99 -23.41 40.96
CA ILE A 515 -27.79 -24.17 41.39
C ILE A 515 -27.44 -25.32 40.38
N SER A 516 -26.14 -25.55 40.17
CA SER A 516 -25.37 -26.82 40.01
C SER A 516 -25.75 -27.91 38.97
N GLY A 517 -24.79 -28.23 38.09
CA GLY A 517 -24.70 -29.56 37.47
C GLY A 517 -23.60 -29.77 36.41
N THR A 518 -22.39 -30.14 36.84
CA THR A 518 -21.41 -31.06 36.20
C THR A 518 -21.09 -31.05 34.69
N VAL A 519 -19.80 -30.81 34.44
CA VAL A 519 -18.90 -31.07 33.30
C VAL A 519 -19.25 -32.25 32.37
N GLY A 520 -19.23 -31.98 31.05
CA GLY A 520 -19.10 -32.99 29.99
C GLY A 520 -18.18 -32.49 28.87
N ASN A 521 -17.04 -33.16 28.69
CA ASN A 521 -16.00 -32.91 27.68
C ASN A 521 -16.55 -32.78 26.24
N SER A 522 -16.23 -31.70 25.54
CA SER A 522 -16.25 -31.65 24.08
C SER A 522 -14.82 -31.69 23.54
N GLN A 523 -14.44 -32.84 22.96
CA GLN A 523 -13.22 -32.99 22.18
C GLN A 523 -13.33 -32.19 20.87
N GLY A 524 -12.31 -31.39 20.57
CA GLY A 524 -12.14 -30.71 19.30
C GLY A 524 -11.91 -31.70 18.15
N THR A 525 -12.57 -31.43 17.03
CA THR A 525 -12.40 -32.11 15.75
C THR A 525 -11.33 -31.41 14.92
N ASP A 526 -10.32 -32.16 14.45
CA ASP A 526 -9.33 -31.69 13.47
C ASP A 526 -9.84 -31.80 12.02
N PRO A 527 -9.27 -31.06 11.04
CA PRO A 527 -9.86 -30.80 9.72
C PRO A 527 -9.92 -31.98 8.75
N ILE A 528 -9.65 -33.21 9.19
CA ILE A 528 -9.62 -34.40 8.34
C ILE A 528 -10.32 -35.54 9.08
N GLY A 529 -11.65 -35.59 8.95
CA GLY A 529 -12.53 -36.49 9.68
C GLY A 529 -12.14 -37.97 9.63
N ARG A 530 -11.46 -38.44 10.69
CA ARG A 530 -11.29 -39.87 10.98
C ARG A 530 -11.53 -40.15 12.46
N VAL A 531 -12.51 -41.01 12.73
CA VAL A 531 -12.87 -41.53 14.05
C VAL A 531 -11.79 -42.53 14.51
N ARG A 532 -11.19 -42.32 15.69
CA ARG A 532 -10.33 -43.31 16.35
C ARG A 532 -11.18 -44.41 16.99
N SER A 533 -10.99 -45.65 16.56
CA SER A 533 -11.45 -46.85 17.24
C SER A 533 -10.61 -47.12 18.49
N GLY A 534 -11.26 -47.43 19.61
CA GLY A 534 -10.62 -47.77 20.88
C GLY A 534 -10.61 -49.28 21.17
N LYS A 535 -9.83 -49.62 22.21
CA LYS A 535 -9.56 -50.91 22.89
C LYS A 535 -8.36 -51.69 22.30
N SER A 536 -7.34 -52.05 23.07
CA SER A 536 -7.32 -52.63 24.43
C SER A 536 -6.14 -52.16 25.25
#